data_AF-A0AAW6KI24-F1
#
_entry.id   AF-A0AAW6KI24-F1
#
_cell.length_a   1.000
_cell.length_b   1.000
_cell.length_c   1.000
_cell.angle_alpha   90.00
_cell.angle_beta   90.00
_cell.angle_gamma   90.00
#
_symmetry.space_group_name_H-M   'P 1'
#
loop_
_entity.id
_entity.type
_entity.pdbx_description
1 polymer ?
#
loop_
_entity_poly.entity_id
_entity_poly.type
_entity_poly.pdbx_seq_one_letter_code
_entity_poly.pdbx_strand_id
1 'polypeptide(L)' 'MAGVSASDIKAHLFHDGRLYECYRFFGAHQMEQDGRQGFRFCVWAPHAKEVRIAGTFNGWSGARHQMEKRHQEGIWE' A
#
# COMPACT_ATOMS: atom_id res chain seq x y z
N MET A 1 8.21 -14.13 -17.74
CA MET A 1 7.74 -14.54 -16.40
C MET A 1 8.19 -13.45 -15.44
N ALA A 2 7.25 -12.67 -14.88
CA ALA A 2 7.62 -11.61 -13.94
C ALA A 2 8.16 -12.26 -12.66
N GLY A 3 9.34 -11.85 -12.20
CA GLY A 3 9.91 -12.32 -10.94
C GLY A 3 9.07 -11.84 -9.75
N VAL A 4 9.15 -12.59 -8.65
CA VAL A 4 8.49 -12.23 -7.37
C VAL A 4 9.01 -10.87 -6.90
N SER A 5 8.10 -9.92 -6.67
CA SER A 5 8.46 -8.58 -6.23
C SER A 5 8.82 -8.55 -4.74
N ALA A 6 9.60 -7.55 -4.31
CA ALA A 6 9.90 -7.37 -2.88
C ALA A 6 8.62 -7.10 -2.04
N SER A 7 7.59 -6.49 -2.63
CA SER A 7 6.28 -6.33 -1.97
C SER A 7 5.56 -7.67 -1.83
N ASP A 8 5.67 -8.57 -2.81
CA ASP A 8 5.06 -9.90 -2.76
C ASP A 8 5.65 -10.73 -1.61
N ILE A 9 6.97 -10.68 -1.43
CA ILE A 9 7.66 -11.35 -0.31
C ILE A 9 7.19 -10.78 1.04
N LYS A 10 7.03 -9.45 1.14
CA LYS A 10 6.56 -8.80 2.36
C LYS A 10 5.10 -9.15 2.66
N ALA A 11 4.24 -9.21 1.65
CA ALA A 11 2.86 -9.64 1.80
C ALA A 11 2.80 -11.07 2.35
N HIS A 12 3.55 -11.99 1.76
CA HIS A 12 3.64 -13.37 2.22
C HIS A 12 4.12 -13.47 3.69
N LEU A 13 5.21 -12.79 4.04
CA LEU A 13 5.72 -12.76 5.42
C LEU A 13 4.71 -12.14 6.41
N PHE A 14 3.94 -11.14 5.97
CA PHE A 14 2.90 -10.54 6.80
C PHE A 14 1.77 -11.53 7.09
N HIS A 15 1.30 -12.26 6.08
CA HIS A 15 0.26 -13.28 6.26
C HIS A 15 0.70 -14.47 7.11
N ASP A 16 1.99 -14.83 7.04
CA ASP A 16 2.61 -15.83 7.91
C ASP A 16 2.85 -15.33 9.36
N GLY A 17 2.61 -14.05 9.65
CA GLY A 17 2.89 -13.44 10.96
C GLY A 17 4.39 -13.27 11.25
N ARG A 18 5.23 -13.25 10.21
CA ARG A 18 6.70 -13.22 10.29
C ARG A 18 7.31 -11.88 9.84
N LEU A 19 6.51 -10.95 9.35
CA LEU A 19 6.96 -9.59 9.05
C LEU A 19 7.04 -8.74 10.33
N TYR A 20 8.06 -8.97 11.15
CA TYR A 20 8.21 -8.29 12.45
C TYR A 20 8.36 -6.77 12.35
N GLU A 21 8.86 -6.27 11.22
CA GLU A 21 8.96 -4.84 10.92
C GLU A 21 7.86 -4.38 9.95
N CYS A 22 6.64 -4.92 10.10
CA CYS A 22 5.51 -4.61 9.22
C CYS A 22 5.22 -3.09 9.12
N TYR A 23 5.55 -2.31 10.14
CA TYR A 23 5.45 -0.84 10.15
C TYR A 23 6.32 -0.15 9.09
N ARG A 24 7.39 -0.79 8.58
CA ARG A 24 8.20 -0.27 7.45
C ARG A 24 7.53 -0.51 6.10
N PHE A 25 6.60 -1.48 6.04
CA PHE A 25 5.88 -1.85 4.84
C PHE A 25 4.51 -1.18 4.76
N PHE A 26 3.71 -1.27 5.82
CA PHE A 26 2.42 -0.60 5.92
C PHE A 26 2.55 0.85 6.38
N GLY A 27 1.49 1.64 6.20
CA GLY A 27 1.42 3.04 6.58
C GLY A 27 1.87 3.99 5.47
N ALA A 28 2.16 5.23 5.85
CA ALA A 28 2.60 6.29 4.96
C ALA A 28 4.11 6.51 5.09
N HIS A 29 4.86 6.38 3.99
CA HIS A 29 6.31 6.52 3.98
C HIS A 29 6.73 7.44 2.85
N GLN A 30 7.62 8.38 3.14
CA GLN A 30 8.18 9.23 2.10
C GLN A 30 8.97 8.38 1.09
N MET A 31 8.77 8.63 -0.20
CA MET A 31 9.47 7.94 -1.28
C MET A 31 9.73 8.88 -2.44
N GLU A 32 10.68 8.50 -3.28
CA GLU A 32 10.84 9.06 -4.62
C GLU A 32 10.38 8.03 -5.64
N GLN A 33 9.51 8.43 -6.57
CA GLN A 33 9.08 7.60 -7.69
C GLN A 33 9.14 8.43 -8.97
N ASP A 34 9.80 7.93 -10.01
CA ASP A 34 9.95 8.61 -11.31
C ASP A 34 10.48 10.05 -11.19
N GLY A 35 11.44 10.28 -10.27
CA GLY A 35 12.03 11.59 -9.98
C GLY A 35 11.13 12.54 -9.19
N ARG A 36 10.00 12.06 -8.64
CA ARG A 36 9.06 12.85 -7.85
C ARG A 36 9.05 12.40 -6.40
N GLN A 37 9.31 13.35 -5.50
CA GLN A 37 9.16 13.16 -4.06
C GLN A 37 7.67 13.11 -3.69
N GLY A 38 7.30 12.14 -2.85
CA GLY A 38 5.93 11.92 -2.43
C GLY A 38 5.83 10.94 -1.27
N PHE A 39 4.66 10.35 -1.08
CA PHE A 39 4.41 9.34 -0.06
C PHE A 39 3.82 8.08 -0.69
N ARG A 40 4.37 6.92 -0.34
CA ARG A 40 3.72 5.63 -0.52
C ARG A 40 2.72 5.42 0.62
N PHE A 41 1.53 4.98 0.31
CA PHE A 41 0.57 4.49 1.29
C PHE A 41 0.40 2.99 1.12
N CYS A 42 0.29 2.25 2.22
CA CYS A 42 0.01 0.82 2.17
C CYS A 42 -0.86 0.42 3.36
N VAL A 43 -1.99 -0.25 3.10
CA VAL A 43 -2.94 -0.68 4.13
C VAL A 43 -3.44 -2.09 3.87
N TRP A 44 -3.60 -2.87 4.94
CA TRP A 44 -4.27 -4.16 4.87
C TRP A 44 -5.76 -4.00 5.18
N ALA A 45 -6.60 -4.27 4.19
CA ALA A 45 -8.06 -4.19 4.27
C ALA A 45 -8.68 -5.27 3.35
N PRO A 46 -8.67 -6.56 3.75
CA PRO A 46 -8.96 -7.68 2.86
C PRO A 46 -10.38 -7.71 2.31
N HIS A 47 -11.33 -7.29 3.13
CA HIS A 47 -12.75 -7.27 2.79
C HIS A 47 -13.24 -5.91 2.26
N ALA A 48 -12.36 -4.91 2.12
CA ALA A 48 -12.74 -3.64 1.52
C ALA A 48 -13.10 -3.84 0.04
N LYS A 49 -14.16 -3.17 -0.41
CA LYS A 49 -14.51 -3.08 -1.84
C LYS A 49 -13.63 -2.07 -2.56
N GLU A 50 -13.25 -1.01 -1.86
CA GLU A 50 -12.45 0.08 -2.37
C GLU A 50 -11.75 0.80 -1.21
N VAL A 51 -10.54 1.30 -1.47
CA VAL A 51 -9.80 2.15 -0.54
C VAL A 51 -9.36 3.41 -1.28
N ARG A 52 -9.48 4.57 -0.62
CA ARG A 52 -9.08 5.87 -1.15
C ARG A 52 -8.33 6.67 -0.09
N ILE A 53 -7.42 7.53 -0.53
CA ILE A 53 -6.68 8.43 0.36
C ILE A 53 -7.39 9.78 0.40
N ALA A 54 -7.73 10.25 1.60
CA ALA A 54 -8.31 11.57 1.83
C ALA A 54 -7.43 12.35 2.80
N GLY A 55 -7.20 13.64 2.53
CA GLY A 55 -6.40 14.51 3.39
C GLY A 55 -6.47 15.96 2.96
N THR A 56 -5.74 16.82 3.65
CA THR A 56 -5.69 18.26 3.38
C THR A 56 -5.31 18.57 1.93
N PHE A 57 -4.41 17.80 1.33
CA PHE A 57 -3.91 17.96 -0.05
C PHE A 57 -4.96 17.70 -1.14
N ASN A 58 -6.09 17.08 -0.81
CA ASN A 58 -7.18 16.81 -1.77
C ASN A 58 -8.55 17.30 -1.30
N GLY A 59 -8.56 18.26 -0.36
CA GLY A 59 -9.80 18.80 0.21
C GLY A 59 -10.65 17.72 0.88
N TRP A 60 -10.00 16.70 1.44
CA TRP A 60 -10.66 15.52 2.02
C TRP A 60 -11.51 14.69 1.05
N SER A 61 -11.28 14.85 -0.27
CA SER A 61 -11.95 14.08 -1.31
C SER A 61 -11.02 13.04 -1.93
N GLY A 62 -11.31 11.76 -1.68
CA GLY A 62 -10.59 10.63 -2.27
C GLY A 62 -10.89 10.37 -3.75
N ALA A 63 -11.72 11.20 -4.41
CA ALA A 63 -12.23 10.95 -5.76
C ALA A 63 -11.16 10.66 -6.83
N ARG A 64 -9.95 11.21 -6.65
CA ARG A 64 -8.81 11.06 -7.56
C ARG A 64 -7.64 10.28 -6.95
N HIS A 65 -7.84 9.67 -5.78
CA HIS A 65 -6.79 9.00 -5.00
C HIS A 65 -7.26 7.61 -4.56
N GLN A 66 -7.75 6.81 -5.52
CA GLN A 66 -8.07 5.40 -5.29
C GLN A 66 -6.80 4.57 -5.22
N MET A 67 -6.73 3.68 -4.24
CA MET A 67 -5.62 2.74 -4.07
C MET A 67 -5.83 1.48 -4.92
N GLU A 68 -4.74 0.86 -5.33
CA GLU A 68 -4.71 -0.37 -6.10
C GLU A 68 -4.67 -1.57 -5.16
N LYS A 69 -5.60 -2.52 -5.32
CA LYS A 69 -5.55 -3.80 -4.62
C LYS A 69 -4.53 -4.71 -5.32
N ARG A 70 -3.32 -4.80 -4.77
CA ARG A 70 -2.21 -5.57 -5.36
C ARG A 70 -2.44 -7.07 -5.37
N HIS A 71 -3.08 -7.61 -4.33
CA HIS A 71 -3.24 -9.05 -4.13
C HIS A 71 -4.65 -9.42 -3.66
N GLN A 72 -5.05 -10.67 -3.90
CA GLN A 72 -6.31 -11.19 -3.37
C GLN A 72 -6.36 -11.14 -1.83
N GLU A 73 -5.21 -11.11 -1.18
CA GLU A 73 -5.02 -11.17 0.26
C GLU A 73 -5.28 -9.84 1.00
N GLY A 74 -5.57 -8.76 0.26
CA GLY A 74 -6.17 -7.57 0.87
C GLY A 74 -5.28 -6.37 1.09
N ILE A 75 -4.08 -6.36 0.52
CA ILE A 75 -3.16 -5.22 0.62
C ILE A 75 -3.46 -4.22 -0.49
N TRP A 76 -3.56 -2.96 -0.10
CA TRP A 76 -3.83 -1.81 -0.97
C TRP A 76 -2.62 -0.88 -0.96
N GLU A 77 -2.18 -0.44 -2.14
CA GLU A 77 -1.08 0.54 -2.34
C GLU A 77 -1.51 1.71 -3.24
#